data_AF-A0AAD7R3B0-F1
#
_entry.id   AF-A0AAD7R3B0-F1
#
_cell.length_a   1.000
_cell.length_b   1.000
_cell.length_c   1.000
_cell.angle_alpha   90.00
_cell.angle_beta   90.00
_cell.angle_gamma   90.00
#
_symmetry.space_group_name_H-M   'P 1'
#
loop_
_entity.id
_entity.type
_entity.pdbx_description
1 polymer ?
#
loop_
_entity_poly.entity_id
_entity_poly.type
_entity_poly.pdbx_seq_one_letter_code
_entity_poly.pdbx_strand_id
1 'polypeptide(L)'
;MISETYVQVSDKYLMDRMSNLTTLMSLEVGSDKFVKARLELQKGCQEAQKGILELVQRNREEFDEKIDKRIDSINHNLKAVLPTPSREEQKAIEDTVHKAPQEILKEISAEDADQFC
;
A
#
# COMPACT_ATOMS: atom_id res chain seq x y z
N MET A 1 -4.90 -6.43 10.17
CA MET A 1 -4.19 -6.11 8.91
C MET A 1 -3.36 -4.81 8.92
N ILE A 2 -3.46 -3.93 9.94
CA ILE A 2 -2.40 -2.92 10.22
C ILE A 2 -1.62 -3.28 11.50
N SER A 3 -2.35 -3.77 12.51
CA SER A 3 -1.78 -4.22 13.79
C SER A 3 -0.77 -5.36 13.64
N GLU A 4 -0.97 -6.28 12.69
CA GLU A 4 -0.03 -7.39 12.46
C GLU A 4 1.30 -6.92 11.87
N THR A 5 1.26 -6.04 10.86
CA THR A 5 2.45 -5.39 10.31
C THR A 5 3.19 -4.61 11.40
N TYR A 6 2.46 -3.90 12.26
CA TYR A 6 3.07 -3.17 13.38
C TYR A 6 3.79 -4.10 14.37
N VAL A 7 3.16 -5.21 14.76
CA VAL A 7 3.78 -6.21 15.64
C VAL A 7 5.03 -6.80 14.99
N GLN A 8 4.96 -7.17 13.71
CA GLN A 8 6.12 -7.70 12.98
C GLN A 8 7.24 -6.66 12.86
N VAL A 9 6.91 -5.39 12.66
CA VAL A 9 7.91 -4.31 12.59
C VAL A 9 8.58 -4.11 13.94
N SER A 10 7.78 -4.05 15.01
CA SER A 10 8.28 -3.88 16.37
C SER A 10 9.22 -5.02 16.77
N ASP A 11 8.76 -6.25 16.62
CA ASP A 11 9.49 -7.46 17.03
C ASP A 11 10.76 -7.68 16.20
N LYS A 12 10.66 -7.64 14.87
CA LYS A 12 11.78 -8.01 13.99
C LYS A 12 12.81 -6.90 13.76
N TYR A 13 12.40 -5.63 13.85
CA TYR A 13 13.25 -4.53 13.38
C TYR A 13 13.52 -3.44 14.43
N LEU A 14 12.67 -3.27 15.45
CA LEU A 14 12.83 -2.18 16.42
C LEU A 14 13.40 -2.62 17.77
N MET A 15 12.97 -3.76 18.32
CA MET A 15 13.36 -4.20 19.68
C MET A 15 14.87 -4.33 19.86
N ASP A 16 15.55 -4.97 18.92
CA ASP A 16 17.01 -5.11 18.96
C ASP A 16 17.73 -3.75 18.85
N ARG A 17 17.17 -2.82 18.08
CA ARG A 17 17.76 -1.48 17.89
C ARG A 17 17.62 -0.64 19.15
N MET A 18 16.47 -0.73 19.81
CA MET A 18 16.24 -0.08 21.10
C MET A 18 17.20 -0.62 22.16
N SER A 19 17.37 -1.94 22.23
CA SER A 19 18.31 -2.59 23.16
C SER A 19 19.76 -2.16 22.92
N ASN A 20 20.17 -2.08 21.64
CA ASN A 20 21.50 -1.62 21.25
C ASN A 20 21.72 -0.13 21.56
N LEU A 21 20.68 0.70 21.40
CA LEU A 21 20.75 2.12 21.78
C LEU A 21 20.92 2.28 23.29
N THR A 22 20.17 1.56 24.11
CA THR A 22 20.34 1.59 25.58
C THR A 22 21.75 1.14 25.99
N THR A 23 22.28 0.11 25.32
CA THR A 23 23.65 -0.35 25.52
C THR A 23 24.65 0.76 25.18
N LEU A 24 24.50 1.41 24.03
CA LEU A 24 25.36 2.51 23.60
C LEU A 24 25.34 3.69 24.58
N MET A 25 24.15 4.06 25.08
CA MET A 25 23.98 5.15 26.06
C MET A 25 24.64 4.86 27.41
N SER A 26 24.90 3.59 27.71
CA SER A 26 25.53 3.16 28.96
C SER A 26 27.06 3.07 28.87
N LEU A 27 27.64 3.29 27.68
CA LEU A 27 29.09 3.20 27.44
C LEU A 27 29.77 4.57 27.56
N GLU A 28 31.03 4.57 27.96
CA GLU A 28 31.87 5.75 27.98
C GLU A 28 32.19 6.22 26.55
N VAL A 29 31.96 7.51 26.31
CA VAL A 29 32.16 8.15 25.01
C VAL A 29 33.63 8.06 24.60
N GLY A 30 33.87 7.62 23.36
CA GLY A 30 35.23 7.51 22.80
C GLY A 30 35.96 6.20 23.11
N SER A 31 35.39 5.33 23.95
CA SER A 31 35.91 3.97 24.12
C SER A 31 35.75 3.14 22.83
N ASP A 32 36.64 2.17 22.59
CA ASP A 32 36.52 1.26 21.44
C ASP A 32 35.17 0.52 21.43
N LYS A 33 34.65 0.19 22.61
CA LYS A 33 33.33 -0.44 22.77
C LYS A 33 32.21 0.50 22.33
N PHE A 34 32.30 1.79 22.65
CA PHE A 34 31.34 2.80 22.19
C PHE A 34 31.36 2.93 20.67
N VAL A 35 32.55 3.02 20.07
CA VAL A 35 32.68 3.13 18.60
C VAL A 35 32.08 1.90 17.91
N LYS A 36 32.38 0.70 18.42
CA LYS A 36 31.83 -0.56 17.89
C LYS A 36 30.31 -0.62 18.01
N ALA A 37 29.76 -0.36 19.20
CA ALA A 37 28.33 -0.36 19.45
C ALA A 37 27.59 0.68 18.59
N ARG A 38 28.21 1.85 18.36
CA ARG A 38 27.66 2.89 17.48
C ARG A 38 27.56 2.41 16.03
N LEU A 39 28.61 1.76 15.51
CA LEU A 39 28.63 1.22 14.15
C LEU A 39 27.60 0.09 13.97
N GLU A 40 27.50 -0.82 14.96
CA GLU A 40 26.52 -1.90 14.96
C GLU A 40 25.07 -1.37 15.01
N LEU A 41 24.82 -0.34 15.82
CA LEU A 41 23.53 0.34 15.86
C LEU A 41 23.21 0.99 14.51
N GLN A 42 24.15 1.75 13.94
CA GLN A 42 23.96 2.41 12.64
C GLN A 42 23.66 1.41 11.53
N LYS A 43 24.46 0.35 11.41
CA LYS A 43 24.27 -0.71 10.41
C LYS A 43 22.90 -1.38 10.59
N GLY A 44 22.57 -1.77 11.81
CA GLY A 44 21.29 -2.41 12.05
C GLY A 44 20.09 -1.49 11.80
N CYS A 45 20.21 -0.18 12.04
CA CYS A 45 19.14 0.77 11.68
C CYS A 45 18.94 0.85 10.16
N GLN A 46 20.01 0.82 9.37
CA GLN A 46 19.91 0.77 7.90
C GLN A 46 19.25 -0.53 7.42
N GLU A 47 19.65 -1.67 7.99
CA GLU A 47 19.06 -2.98 7.70
C GLU A 47 17.58 -3.03 8.09
N ALA A 48 17.24 -2.51 9.27
CA ALA A 48 15.86 -2.39 9.74
C ALA A 48 15.02 -1.53 8.80
N GLN A 49 15.51 -0.35 8.41
CA GLN A 49 14.81 0.54 7.49
C GLN A 49 14.53 -0.15 6.14
N LYS A 50 15.53 -0.84 5.58
CA LYS A 50 15.38 -1.59 4.33
C LYS A 50 14.36 -2.73 4.49
N GLY A 51 14.47 -3.52 5.56
CA GLY A 51 13.57 -4.64 5.81
C GLY A 51 12.12 -4.21 6.03
N ILE A 52 11.89 -3.11 6.74
CA ILE A 52 10.55 -2.53 6.94
C ILE A 52 9.97 -2.08 5.59
N LEU A 53 10.76 -1.41 4.75
CA LEU A 53 10.30 -0.97 3.43
C LEU A 53 9.89 -2.16 2.55
N GLU A 54 10.73 -3.19 2.48
CA GLU A 54 10.45 -4.42 1.74
C GLU A 54 9.20 -5.13 2.26
N LEU A 55 9.02 -5.19 3.59
CA LEU A 55 7.82 -5.77 4.20
C LEU A 55 6.55 -5.01 3.82
N VAL A 56 6.58 -3.68 3.89
CA VAL A 56 5.42 -2.84 3.55
C VAL A 56 5.08 -2.96 2.07
N GLN A 57 6.08 -2.96 1.18
CA GLN A 57 5.87 -3.15 -0.26
C GLN A 57 5.21 -4.49 -0.55
N ARG A 58 5.74 -5.58 0.02
CA ARG A 58 5.16 -6.92 -0.12
C ARG A 58 3.73 -6.98 0.38
N ASN A 59 3.46 -6.43 1.56
CA ASN A 59 2.11 -6.45 2.13
C ASN A 59 1.11 -5.65 1.28
N ARG A 60 1.58 -4.57 0.61
CA ARG A 60 0.75 -3.81 -0.35
C ARG A 60 0.43 -4.66 -1.57
N GLU A 61 1.44 -5.27 -2.19
CA GLU A 61 1.27 -6.13 -3.36
C GLU A 61 0.34 -7.31 -3.06
N GLU A 62 0.52 -8.00 -1.94
CA GLU A 62 -0.37 -9.06 -1.51
C GLU A 62 -1.81 -8.59 -1.27
N PHE A 63 -1.98 -7.35 -0.78
CA PHE A 63 -3.29 -6.76 -0.58
C PHE A 63 -3.95 -6.47 -1.93
N ASP A 64 -3.24 -5.84 -2.86
CA ASP A 64 -3.73 -5.52 -4.21
C ASP A 64 -4.14 -6.80 -4.95
N GLU A 65 -3.29 -7.84 -4.93
CA GLU A 65 -3.62 -9.14 -5.52
C GLU A 65 -4.87 -9.78 -4.90
N LYS A 66 -5.07 -9.65 -3.58
CA LYS A 66 -6.26 -10.18 -2.90
C LYS A 66 -7.50 -9.41 -3.32
N ILE A 67 -7.41 -8.11 -3.55
CA ILE A 67 -8.52 -7.30 -4.06
C ILE A 67 -8.86 -7.72 -5.49
N ASP A 68 -7.88 -7.84 -6.38
CA ASP A 68 -8.09 -8.27 -7.76
C ASP A 68 -8.75 -9.64 -7.83
N LYS A 69 -8.24 -10.62 -7.07
CA LYS A 69 -8.86 -11.96 -6.97
C LYS A 69 -10.29 -11.92 -6.48
N ARG A 70 -10.61 -11.01 -5.54
CA ARG A 70 -11.99 -10.84 -5.04
C ARG A 70 -12.88 -10.21 -6.10
N ILE A 71 -12.41 -9.20 -6.83
CA ILE A 71 -13.13 -8.58 -7.93
C ILE A 71 -13.43 -9.62 -9.02
N ASP A 72 -12.44 -10.41 -9.41
CA ASP A 72 -12.60 -11.49 -10.40
C ASP A 72 -13.59 -12.54 -9.95
N SER A 73 -13.52 -12.96 -8.68
CA SER A 73 -14.48 -13.91 -8.12
C SER A 73 -15.91 -13.36 -8.13
N ILE A 74 -16.10 -12.09 -7.75
CA ILE A 74 -17.40 -11.43 -7.80
C ILE A 74 -17.91 -11.36 -9.24
N ASN A 75 -17.08 -10.89 -10.17
CA ASN A 75 -17.43 -10.78 -11.59
C ASN A 75 -17.79 -12.13 -12.20
N HIS A 76 -17.03 -13.18 -11.90
CA HIS A 76 -17.30 -14.53 -12.37
C HIS A 76 -18.64 -15.04 -11.86
N ASN A 77 -18.88 -14.95 -10.55
CA ASN A 77 -20.12 -15.42 -9.94
C ASN A 77 -21.35 -14.63 -10.40
N LEU A 78 -21.24 -13.29 -10.50
CA LEU A 78 -22.32 -12.45 -10.99
C LEU A 78 -22.63 -12.75 -12.47
N LYS A 79 -21.62 -12.84 -13.33
CA LYS A 79 -21.84 -13.19 -14.76
C LYS A 79 -22.52 -14.55 -14.93
N ALA A 80 -22.28 -15.50 -14.04
CA ALA A 80 -22.90 -16.82 -14.11
C ALA A 80 -24.41 -16.82 -13.78
N VAL A 81 -24.89 -15.83 -13.01
CA VAL A 81 -26.30 -15.74 -12.59
C VAL A 81 -27.09 -14.65 -13.31
N LEU A 82 -26.41 -13.73 -13.98
CA LEU A 82 -27.06 -12.66 -14.73
C LEU A 82 -27.74 -13.24 -15.98
N PRO A 83 -29.01 -12.87 -16.25
CA PRO A 83 -29.68 -13.26 -17.47
C PRO A 83 -28.96 -12.65 -18.68
N THR A 84 -28.96 -13.37 -19.82
CA THR A 84 -28.41 -12.82 -21.06
C THR A 84 -29.23 -11.59 -21.46
N PRO A 85 -28.62 -10.40 -21.58
CA PRO A 85 -29.35 -9.20 -21.94
C PRO A 85 -29.85 -9.32 -23.38
N SER A 86 -31.06 -8.80 -23.63
CA SER A 86 -31.62 -8.67 -24.97
C SER A 86 -30.78 -7.74 -25.84
N ARG A 87 -30.95 -7.78 -27.16
CA ARG A 87 -30.20 -6.92 -28.09
C ARG A 87 -30.41 -5.43 -27.82
N GLU A 88 -31.59 -5.05 -27.37
CA GLU A 88 -31.94 -3.66 -27.03
C GLU A 88 -31.26 -3.24 -25.73
N GLU A 89 -31.25 -4.11 -24.71
CA GLU A 89 -30.54 -3.87 -23.45
C GLU A 89 -29.02 -3.84 -23.65
N GLN A 90 -28.46 -4.72 -24.49
CA GLN A 90 -27.03 -4.68 -24.86
C GLN A 90 -26.66 -3.35 -25.49
N LYS A 91 -27.47 -2.88 -26.45
CA LYS A 91 -27.23 -1.60 -27.12
C LYS A 91 -27.33 -0.42 -26.16
N ALA A 92 -28.31 -0.45 -25.23
CA ALA A 92 -28.44 0.56 -24.19
C ALA A 92 -27.22 0.57 -23.23
N ILE A 93 -26.75 -0.61 -22.83
CA ILE A 93 -25.56 -0.75 -21.97
C ILE A 93 -24.31 -0.20 -22.69
N GLU A 94 -24.09 -0.57 -23.95
CA GLU A 94 -22.96 -0.08 -24.76
C GLU A 94 -23.01 1.44 -24.92
N ASP A 95 -24.19 1.99 -25.26
CA ASP A 95 -24.38 3.43 -25.42
C ASP A 95 -24.09 4.20 -24.12
N THR A 96 -24.49 3.67 -22.96
CA THR A 96 -24.20 4.28 -21.65
C THR A 96 -22.72 4.20 -21.29
N VAL A 97 -22.07 3.05 -21.50
CA VAL A 97 -20.63 2.87 -21.20
C VAL A 97 -19.76 3.77 -22.09
N HIS A 98 -20.16 4.01 -23.34
CA HIS A 98 -19.41 4.88 -24.24
C HIS A 98 -19.72 6.39 -24.05
N LYS A 99 -20.91 6.76 -23.59
CA LYS A 99 -21.27 8.16 -23.29
C LYS A 99 -20.72 8.65 -21.96
N ALA A 100 -20.77 7.82 -20.90
CA ALA A 100 -20.39 8.25 -19.56
C ALA A 100 -18.96 8.84 -19.45
N PRO A 101 -17.91 8.27 -20.08
CA PRO A 101 -16.57 8.88 -20.04
C PRO A 101 -16.51 10.24 -20.73
N GLN A 102 -17.28 10.45 -21.81
CA GLN A 102 -17.25 11.69 -22.59
C GLN A 102 -18.04 12.83 -21.95
N GLU A 103 -19.10 12.52 -21.20
CA GLU A 103 -19.89 13.53 -20.48
C GLU A 103 -19.22 13.91 -19.15
N ILE A 104 -18.67 12.96 -18.41
CA ILE A 104 -17.88 13.25 -17.18
C ILE A 104 -16.65 14.11 -17.49
N LEU A 105 -15.92 13.82 -18.58
CA LEU A 105 -14.79 14.65 -19.01
C LEU A 105 -15.19 16.06 -19.47
N LYS A 106 -16.41 16.24 -19.98
CA LYS A 106 -16.94 17.56 -20.38
C LYS A 106 -17.46 18.37 -19.19
N GLU A 107 -18.11 17.73 -18.22
CA GLU A 107 -18.59 18.39 -17.00
C GLU A 107 -17.43 18.91 -16.15
N ILE A 108 -16.37 18.10 -15.95
CA ILE A 108 -15.15 18.54 -15.25
C ILE A 108 -14.50 19.73 -15.97
N SER A 109 -14.44 19.69 -17.31
CA SER A 109 -13.88 20.79 -18.11
C SER A 109 -14.72 22.06 -18.09
N ALA A 110 -16.02 21.98 -17.75
CA ALA A 110 -16.90 23.14 -17.62
C ALA A 110 -16.84 23.74 -16.22
N GLU A 111 -16.76 22.90 -15.17
CA GLU A 111 -16.63 23.34 -13.78
C GLU A 111 -15.28 24.05 -13.53
N ASP A 112 -14.21 23.62 -14.20
CA ASP A 112 -12.89 24.28 -14.12
C ASP A 112 -12.81 25.62 -14.89
N ALA A 113 -13.76 25.90 -15.79
CA ALA A 113 -13.78 27.15 -16.57
C ALA A 113 -14.37 28.33 -15.78
N ASP A 114 -15.29 28.06 -14.85
CA ASP A 114 -15.93 29.09 -14.01
C ASP A 114 -15.07 29.51 -12.80
N GLN A 115 -13.98 28.79 -12.51
CA GLN A 115 -13.11 29.10 -11.36
C GLN A 115 -12.09 30.23 -11.63
N PHE A 116 -12.04 30.76 -12.86
CA PHE A 116 -11.12 31.82 -13.28
C PHE A 116 -11.79 33.09 -13.84
N CYS A 117 -13.09 33.30 -13.57
CA CYS A 117 -13.78 34.56 -13.84
C CYS A 117 -14.12 35.32 -12.55
#